data_AF-A0A8C4VAM2-F1
#
_entry.id   AF-A0A8C4VAM2-F1
#
_cell.length_a   1.000
_cell.length_b   1.000
_cell.length_c   1.000
_cell.angle_alpha   90.00
_cell.angle_beta   90.00
_cell.angle_gamma   90.00
#
_symmetry.space_group_name_H-M   'P 1'
#
loop_
_entity.id
_entity.type
_entity.pdbx_description
1 polymer ?
#
loop_
_entity_poly.entity_id
_entity_poly.type
_entity_poly.pdbx_seq_one_letter_code
_entity_poly.pdbx_strand_id
1 'polypeptide(L)'
;MAWNQEENARQRARREERIRKEEEEQKRKKLRVAENKARAMEAFLKEKEQEILQLQEEAKTFITPENLEARIEECLDNPRNYNFAIDKDGRIVKRTVLS
;
A
#
# COMPACT_ATOMS: atom_id res chain seq x y z
N MET A 1 15.16 14.85 -61.09
CA MET A 1 15.91 14.36 -59.91
C MET A 1 15.93 15.37 -58.76
N ALA A 2 16.14 16.67 -59.00
CA ALA A 2 16.18 17.71 -57.97
C ALA A 2 14.90 17.81 -57.10
N TRP A 3 13.71 17.76 -57.72
CA TRP A 3 12.42 17.81 -57.01
C TRP A 3 12.24 16.69 -55.97
N ASN A 4 12.70 15.47 -56.28
CA ASN A 4 12.68 14.35 -55.33
C ASN A 4 13.63 14.62 -54.13
N GLN A 5 14.79 15.24 -54.37
CA GLN A 5 15.71 15.58 -53.30
C GLN A 5 15.16 16.67 -52.37
N GLU A 6 14.51 17.69 -52.93
CA GLU A 6 13.88 18.76 -52.16
C GLU A 6 12.70 18.25 -51.30
N GLU A 7 11.83 17.41 -51.87
CA GLU A 7 10.72 16.83 -51.11
C GLU A 7 11.23 15.87 -50.02
N ASN A 8 12.29 15.08 -50.30
CA ASN A 8 12.93 14.26 -49.26
C ASN A 8 13.54 15.11 -48.13
N ALA A 9 14.13 16.27 -48.45
CA ALA A 9 14.66 17.19 -47.44
C ALA A 9 13.53 17.78 -46.57
N ARG A 10 12.42 18.17 -47.20
CA ARG A 10 11.22 18.68 -46.49
C ARG A 10 10.63 17.63 -45.55
N GLN A 11 10.53 16.38 -45.98
CA GLN A 11 10.01 15.29 -45.15
C GLN A 11 10.98 14.92 -44.01
N ARG A 12 12.29 15.02 -44.25
CA ARG A 12 13.31 14.83 -43.21
C ARG A 12 13.17 15.86 -42.09
N ALA A 13 13.06 17.15 -42.44
CA ALA A 13 12.89 18.22 -41.46
C ALA A 13 11.62 18.01 -40.59
N ARG A 14 10.50 17.62 -41.20
CA ARG A 14 9.26 17.28 -40.46
C ARG A 14 9.44 16.09 -39.52
N ARG A 15 10.20 15.08 -39.94
CA ARG A 15 10.49 13.90 -39.12
C ARG A 15 11.37 14.26 -37.93
N GLU A 16 12.39 15.08 -38.13
CA GLU A 16 13.28 15.56 -37.06
C GLU A 16 12.52 16.38 -36.02
N GLU A 17 11.64 17.28 -36.45
CA GLU A 17 10.79 18.05 -35.53
C GLU A 17 9.85 17.14 -34.71
N ARG A 18 9.24 16.14 -35.36
CA ARG A 18 8.39 15.17 -34.68
C ARG A 18 9.16 14.34 -33.66
N ILE A 19 10.33 13.80 -34.04
CA ILE A 19 11.18 13.02 -33.14
C ILE A 19 11.57 13.84 -31.92
N ARG A 20 11.96 15.11 -32.11
CA ARG A 20 12.31 16.00 -30.98
C ARG A 20 11.13 16.18 -30.01
N LYS A 21 9.92 16.40 -30.53
CA LYS A 21 8.69 16.51 -29.71
C LYS A 21 8.39 15.21 -28.97
N GLU A 22 8.50 14.07 -29.65
CA GLU A 22 8.31 12.75 -29.06
C GLU A 22 9.35 12.47 -27.96
N GLU A 23 10.62 12.82 -28.16
CA GLU A 23 11.67 12.68 -27.16
C GLU A 23 11.43 13.52 -25.91
N GLU A 24 11.00 14.78 -26.08
CA GLU A 24 10.64 15.66 -24.96
C GLU A 24 9.44 15.10 -24.19
N GLU A 25 8.42 14.59 -24.88
CA GLU A 25 7.27 13.96 -24.25
C GLU A 25 7.66 12.67 -23.51
N GLN A 26 8.51 11.84 -24.10
CA GLN A 26 9.02 10.62 -23.47
C GLN A 26 9.85 10.93 -22.22
N LYS A 27 10.68 11.97 -22.24
CA LYS A 27 11.41 12.44 -21.04
C LYS A 27 10.44 12.86 -19.94
N ARG A 28 9.41 13.64 -20.27
CA ARG A 28 8.36 14.04 -19.30
C ARG A 28 7.61 12.85 -18.72
N LYS A 29 7.22 11.88 -19.56
CA LYS A 29 6.55 10.64 -19.13
C LYS A 29 7.44 9.84 -18.18
N LYS A 30 8.72 9.67 -18.51
CA LYS A 30 9.68 8.95 -17.64
C LYS A 30 9.82 9.62 -16.28
N LEU A 31 9.95 10.94 -16.24
CA LEU A 31 10.03 11.69 -14.97
C LEU A 31 8.76 11.49 -14.12
N ARG A 32 7.57 11.62 -14.73
CA ARG A 32 6.29 11.42 -14.03
C ARG A 32 6.15 10.01 -13.47
N VAL A 33 6.55 8.98 -14.24
CA VAL A 33 6.51 7.59 -13.78
C VAL A 33 7.49 7.38 -12.61
N ALA A 34 8.70 7.93 -12.70
CA ALA A 34 9.68 7.85 -11.62
C ALA A 34 9.18 8.51 -10.34
N GLU A 35 8.58 9.70 -10.45
CA GLU A 35 8.01 10.43 -9.31
C GLU A 35 6.85 9.66 -8.67
N ASN A 36 5.91 9.16 -9.48
CA ASN A 36 4.80 8.35 -8.98
C ASN A 36 5.28 7.08 -8.28
N LYS A 37 6.30 6.42 -8.83
CA LYS A 37 6.89 5.22 -8.23
C LYS A 37 7.58 5.55 -6.90
N ALA A 38 8.27 6.67 -6.81
CA ALA A 38 8.90 7.13 -5.57
C ALA A 38 7.85 7.39 -4.48
N ARG A 39 6.77 8.11 -4.80
CA ARG A 39 5.67 8.39 -3.86
C ARG A 39 4.96 7.12 -3.40
N ALA A 40 4.70 6.19 -4.32
CA ALA A 40 4.07 4.90 -3.97
C ALA A 40 4.98 4.07 -3.06
N MET A 41 6.28 4.06 -3.32
CA MET A 41 7.25 3.37 -2.48
C MET A 41 7.32 3.99 -1.08
N GLU A 42 7.35 5.33 -0.98
CA GLU A 42 7.37 6.03 0.30
C GLU A 42 6.12 5.73 1.14
N ALA A 43 4.93 5.77 0.51
CA ALA A 43 3.68 5.41 1.18
C ALA A 43 3.69 3.96 1.69
N PHE A 44 4.17 3.02 0.86
CA PHE A 44 4.29 1.61 1.25
C PHE A 44 5.26 1.41 2.41
N LEU A 45 6.43 2.06 2.38
CA LEU A 45 7.41 1.96 3.46
C LEU A 45 6.84 2.48 4.78
N LYS A 46 6.10 3.60 4.73
CA LYS A 46 5.46 4.17 5.92
C LYS A 46 4.37 3.26 6.49
N GLU A 47 3.57 2.63 5.65
CA GLU A 47 2.56 1.64 6.07
C GLU A 47 3.24 0.44 6.75
N LYS A 48 4.31 -0.10 6.16
CA LYS A 48 5.06 -1.22 6.75
C LYS A 48 5.76 -0.86 8.04
N GLU A 49 6.27 0.36 8.17
CA GLU A 49 6.83 0.85 9.43
C GLU A 49 5.75 0.89 10.54
N GLN A 50 4.54 1.36 10.22
CA GLN A 50 3.43 1.35 11.17
C GLN A 50 3.02 -0.07 11.58
N GLU A 51 2.94 -1.01 10.64
CA GLU A 51 2.68 -2.42 10.94
C GLU A 51 3.75 -3.01 11.88
N ILE A 52 5.03 -2.72 11.65
CA ILE A 52 6.13 -3.18 12.50
C ILE A 52 6.01 -2.60 13.91
N LEU A 53 5.74 -1.30 14.03
CA LEU A 53 5.57 -0.67 15.34
C LEU A 53 4.37 -1.26 16.11
N GLN A 54 3.26 -1.50 15.41
CA GLN A 54 2.10 -2.15 16.03
C GLN A 54 2.45 -3.56 16.52
N LEU A 55 3.13 -4.37 15.70
CA LEU A 55 3.56 -5.71 16.08
C LEU A 55 4.57 -5.70 17.23
N GLN A 56 5.46 -4.71 17.31
CA GLN A 56 6.37 -4.55 18.45
C GLN A 56 5.63 -4.32 19.76
N GLU A 57 4.56 -3.52 19.74
CA GLU A 57 3.72 -3.31 20.92
C GLU A 57 2.91 -4.57 21.28
N GLU A 58 2.30 -5.23 20.28
CA GLU A 58 1.55 -6.48 20.50
C GLU A 58 2.46 -7.60 21.03
N ALA A 59 3.70 -7.69 20.55
CA ALA A 59 4.65 -8.72 20.96
C ALA A 59 4.99 -8.67 22.45
N LYS A 60 4.89 -7.51 23.10
CA LYS A 60 5.07 -7.37 24.56
C LYS A 60 4.04 -8.17 25.35
N THR A 61 2.88 -8.45 24.75
CA THR A 61 1.78 -9.18 25.40
C THR A 61 1.81 -10.68 25.16
N PHE A 62 2.76 -11.17 24.35
CA PHE A 62 2.87 -12.59 24.01
C PHE A 62 3.22 -13.43 25.23
N ILE A 63 2.78 -14.69 25.18
CA ILE A 63 3.08 -15.67 26.22
C ILE A 63 4.50 -16.19 25.96
N THR A 64 5.35 -16.05 26.95
CA THR A 64 6.72 -16.58 26.98
C THR A 64 6.83 -17.60 28.12
N PRO A 65 7.86 -18.46 28.13
CA PRO A 65 8.05 -19.44 29.20
C PRO A 65 8.05 -18.80 30.60
N GLU A 66 8.53 -17.57 30.73
CA GLU A 66 8.64 -16.85 32.00
C GLU A 66 7.30 -16.30 32.50
N ASN A 67 6.35 -15.95 31.62
CA ASN A 67 5.05 -15.40 32.01
C ASN A 67 3.90 -16.42 31.92
N LEU A 68 4.20 -17.66 31.54
CA LEU A 68 3.22 -18.70 31.24
C LEU A 68 2.27 -18.99 32.42
N GLU A 69 2.81 -19.25 33.61
CA GLU A 69 1.99 -19.59 34.80
C GLU A 69 1.04 -18.45 35.18
N ALA A 70 1.55 -17.22 35.20
CA ALA A 70 0.75 -16.04 35.50
C ALA A 70 -0.37 -15.81 34.47
N ARG A 71 -0.11 -16.06 33.19
CA ARG A 71 -1.10 -15.95 32.12
C ARG A 71 -2.18 -17.03 32.19
N ILE A 72 -1.84 -18.23 32.66
CA ILE A 72 -2.82 -19.31 32.88
C ILE A 72 -3.81 -18.91 33.97
N GLU A 73 -3.31 -18.45 35.12
CA GLU A 73 -4.15 -18.03 36.24
C GLU A 73 -5.06 -16.86 35.84
N GLU A 74 -4.51 -15.83 35.18
CA GLU A 74 -5.28 -14.68 34.68
C GLU A 74 -6.44 -15.10 33.76
N CYS A 75 -6.22 -16.11 32.89
CA CYS A 75 -7.23 -16.63 31.98
C CYS A 75 -8.31 -17.45 32.67
N LEU A 76 -7.96 -18.16 33.76
CA LEU A 76 -8.92 -18.92 34.56
C LEU A 76 -9.83 -17.98 35.37
N ASP A 77 -9.25 -16.91 35.93
CA ASP A 77 -9.98 -15.90 36.70
C ASP A 77 -10.86 -14.99 35.82
N ASN A 78 -10.43 -14.75 34.57
CA ASN A 78 -11.12 -13.84 33.66
C ASN A 78 -11.56 -14.55 32.37
N PRO A 79 -12.65 -15.34 32.42
CA PRO A 79 -13.22 -15.91 31.21
C PRO A 79 -13.58 -14.79 30.21
N ARG A 80 -13.50 -15.07 28.91
CA ARG A 80 -13.95 -14.16 27.84
C ARG A 80 -15.09 -14.78 27.04
N ASN A 81 -16.15 -14.00 26.80
CA ASN A 81 -17.31 -14.46 26.03
C ASN A 81 -17.42 -13.66 24.74
N TYR A 82 -17.26 -14.38 23.63
CA TYR A 82 -17.35 -13.83 22.29
C TYR A 82 -18.76 -13.99 21.69
N ASN A 83 -19.75 -14.48 22.45
CA ASN A 83 -21.12 -14.62 21.98
C ASN A 83 -21.80 -13.25 21.86
N PHE A 84 -22.24 -12.93 20.65
CA PHE A 84 -23.07 -11.77 20.38
C PHE A 84 -24.20 -12.12 19.42
N ALA A 85 -25.34 -11.45 19.56
CA ALA A 85 -26.48 -11.57 18.65
C ALA A 85 -26.50 -10.42 17.64
N ILE A 86 -26.93 -10.69 16.41
CA ILE A 86 -27.10 -9.69 15.34
C ILE A 86 -28.58 -9.67 14.91
N ASP A 87 -29.16 -8.49 14.68
CA ASP A 87 -30.52 -8.34 14.14
C ASP A 87 -30.58 -8.46 12.61
N LYS A 88 -31.79 -8.35 12.04
CA LYS A 88 -32.01 -8.39 10.58
C LYS A 88 -31.36 -7.21 9.84
N ASP A 89 -31.05 -6.12 10.54
CA ASP A 89 -30.40 -4.93 10.00
C ASP A 89 -28.87 -4.96 10.16
N GLY A 90 -28.31 -6.07 10.69
CA GLY A 90 -26.87 -6.25 10.87
C GLY A 90 -26.29 -5.61 12.14
N ARG A 91 -27.13 -5.13 13.06
CA ARG A 91 -26.67 -4.48 14.31
C ARG A 91 -26.47 -5.51 15.41
N ILE A 92 -25.44 -5.31 16.23
CA ILE A 92 -25.16 -6.16 17.39
C ILE A 92 -26.13 -5.79 18.52
N VAL A 93 -26.98 -6.73 18.93
CA VAL A 93 -28.14 -6.48 19.83
C VAL A 93 -27.88 -6.93 21.27
N LYS A 94 -27.00 -7.92 21.47
CA LYS A 94 -26.69 -8.44 22.81
C LYS A 94 -25.29 -9.03 22.83
N ARG A 95 -24.43 -8.59 23.75
CA ARG A 95 -23.25 -9.35 24.17
C ARG A 95 -23.63 -10.13 25.42
N THR A 96 -23.41 -11.43 25.42
CA THR A 96 -23.70 -12.27 26.58
C THR A 96 -22.64 -11.99 27.65
N VAL A 97 -23.06 -11.50 28.82
CA VAL A 97 -22.17 -11.34 29.98
C VAL A 97 -21.78 -12.70 30.54
N LEU A 98 -20.54 -12.82 31.00
CA LEU A 98 -20.10 -13.98 31.79
C LEU A 98 -20.61 -13.81 33.22
N SER A 99 -21.27 -14.86 33.73
CA SER A 99 -21.68 -14.98 35.13
C SER A 99 -20.55 -15.54 35.97
#